data_AF-B3G1R5-F1
#
_entry.id   AF-B3G1R5-F1
#
_cell.length_a   1.000
_cell.length_b   1.000
_cell.length_c   1.000
_cell.angle_alpha   90.00
_cell.angle_beta   90.00
_cell.angle_gamma   90.00
#
_symmetry.space_group_name_H-M   'P 1'
#
loop_
_entity.id
_entity.type
_entity.pdbx_description
1 polymer ?
#
loop_
_entity_poly.entity_id
_entity_poly.type
_entity_poly.pdbx_seq_one_letter_code
_entity_poly.pdbx_strand_id
1 'polypeptide(L)' 'MQARTGISERRACQLIGLFRSVLRYQPRASVQNTELQAQLVELAQERRRFGYRRLHILLRRAGVQVNHKRIYRL' A
#
# COMPACT_ATOMS: atom_id res chain seq x y z
N MET A 1 -13.95 -4.53 -15.21
CA MET A 1 -14.70 -5.52 -16.02
C MET A 1 -15.82 -6.09 -15.17
N GLN A 2 -17.05 -5.54 -15.25
CA GLN A 2 -18.21 -6.22 -14.67
C GLN A 2 -18.73 -7.23 -15.71
N ALA A 3 -18.72 -8.52 -15.36
CA ALA A 3 -19.35 -9.54 -16.21
C ALA A 3 -20.87 -9.30 -16.24
N ARG A 4 -21.49 -9.38 -17.43
CA ARG A 4 -22.95 -9.40 -17.57
C ARG A 4 -23.46 -10.73 -17.00
N THR A 5 -23.78 -10.72 -15.70
CA THR A 5 -24.43 -11.84 -15.03
C THR A 5 -25.93 -11.57 -14.95
N GLY A 6 -26.76 -12.62 -14.95
CA GLY A 6 -28.22 -12.50 -14.80
C GLY A 6 -28.67 -12.08 -13.39
N ILE A 7 -27.74 -11.81 -12.48
CA ILE A 7 -28.01 -11.41 -11.10
C ILE A 7 -27.38 -10.05 -10.80
N SER A 8 -27.99 -9.28 -9.91
CA SER A 8 -27.43 -7.98 -9.50
C SER A 8 -26.14 -8.17 -8.69
N GLU A 9 -25.24 -7.19 -8.77
CA GLU A 9 -24.00 -7.14 -7.96
C GLU A 9 -24.29 -7.35 -6.47
N ARG A 10 -25.42 -6.82 -5.98
CA ARG A 10 -25.86 -7.00 -4.58
C ARG A 10 -26.12 -8.47 -4.27
N ARG A 11 -26.87 -9.17 -5.12
CA ARG A 11 -27.18 -10.59 -4.94
C ARG A 11 -25.92 -11.44 -5.06
N ALA A 12 -25.06 -11.15 -6.04
CA ALA A 12 -23.78 -11.81 -6.19
C ALA A 12 -22.90 -11.66 -4.93
N CYS A 13 -22.77 -10.43 -4.41
CA CYS A 13 -22.02 -10.13 -3.18
C CYS A 13 -22.58 -10.85 -1.95
N GLN A 14 -23.90 -10.92 -1.79
CA GLN A 14 -24.54 -11.65 -0.70
C GLN A 14 -24.27 -13.15 -0.77
N LEU A 15 -24.35 -13.75 -1.96
CA LEU A 15 -24.10 -15.18 -2.16
C LEU A 15 -22.69 -15.60 -1.76
N ILE A 16 -21.70 -14.75 -2.02
CA ILE A 16 -20.28 -15.02 -1.69
C ILE A 16 -19.84 -14.45 -0.33
N GLY A 17 -20.73 -13.77 0.40
CA GLY A 17 -20.40 -13.15 1.68
C GLY A 17 -19.44 -11.95 1.60
N LEU A 18 -19.35 -11.27 0.45
CA LEU A 18 -18.46 -10.13 0.23
C LEU A 18 -19.22 -8.80 0.37
N PHE A 19 -18.64 -7.82 1.06
CA PHE A 19 -19.18 -6.47 1.05
C PHE A 19 -18.91 -5.76 -0.29
N ARG A 20 -19.92 -5.08 -0.84
CA ARG A 20 -19.78 -4.29 -2.09
C ARG A 20 -18.68 -3.22 -2.02
N SER A 21 -18.41 -2.66 -0.84
CA SER A 21 -17.32 -1.70 -0.62
C SER A 21 -15.95 -2.32 -0.87
N VAL A 22 -15.76 -3.58 -0.47
CA VAL A 22 -14.54 -4.35 -0.73
C VAL A 22 -14.42 -4.65 -2.22
N LEU A 23 -15.52 -5.10 -2.86
CA LEU A 23 -15.53 -5.36 -4.31
C LEU A 23 -15.21 -4.11 -5.14
N ARG A 24 -15.71 -2.95 -4.71
CA ARG A 24 -15.52 -1.65 -5.39
C ARG A 24 -14.24 -0.94 -4.98
N TYR A 25 -13.52 -1.46 -3.98
CA TYR A 25 -12.31 -0.81 -3.50
C TYR A 25 -11.27 -0.77 -4.61
N GLN A 26 -10.88 0.44 -4.99
CA GLN A 26 -9.73 0.65 -5.86
C GLN A 26 -8.60 1.29 -5.04
N PRO A 27 -7.43 0.63 -4.95
CA PRO A 27 -6.27 1.23 -4.34
C PRO A 27 -5.94 2.55 -5.04
N ARG A 28 -5.86 3.64 -4.29
CA ARG A 28 -5.41 4.93 -4.82
C ARG A 28 -3.90 5.02 -4.70
N ALA A 29 -3.21 5.07 -5.84
CA ALA A 29 -1.78 5.38 -5.85
C ALA A 29 -1.57 6.78 -5.26
N SER A 30 -0.76 6.87 -4.22
CA SER A 30 -0.39 8.14 -3.60
C SER A 30 1.00 8.53 -4.10
N VAL A 31 1.13 9.70 -4.72
CA VAL A 31 2.41 10.24 -5.20
C VAL A 31 3.45 10.21 -4.07
N GLN A 32 3.05 10.60 -2.87
CA GLN A 32 3.89 10.57 -1.67
C GLN A 32 4.38 9.16 -1.30
N ASN A 33 3.58 8.11 -1.57
CA ASN A 33 4.03 6.73 -1.34
C ASN A 33 5.07 6.33 -2.39
N THR A 34 4.87 6.73 -3.66
CA THR A 34 5.82 6.45 -4.73
C THR A 34 7.18 7.13 -4.47
N GLU A 35 7.17 8.40 -4.09
CA GLU A 35 8.38 9.16 -3.71
C GLU A 35 9.09 8.53 -2.52
N LEU A 36 8.33 8.18 -1.47
CA LEU A 36 8.89 7.52 -0.28
C LEU A 36 9.46 6.13 -0.62
N GLN A 37 8.81 5.38 -1.50
CA GLN A 37 9.30 4.07 -1.94
C GLN A 37 10.60 4.20 -2.72
N ALA A 38 10.72 5.19 -3.61
CA ALA A 38 11.97 5.48 -4.31
C ALA A 38 13.12 5.77 -3.34
N GLN A 39 12.90 6.65 -2.35
CA GLN A 39 13.88 6.95 -1.30
C GLN A 39 14.27 5.71 -0.48
N LEU A 40 13.31 4.86 -0.14
CA LEU A 40 13.56 3.62 0.58
C LEU A 40 14.41 2.64 -0.23
N VAL A 41 14.16 2.54 -1.55
CA VAL A 41 14.95 1.70 -2.45
C VAL A 41 16.38 2.22 -2.54
N GLU A 42 16.60 3.52 -2.70
CA GLU A 42 17.94 4.12 -2.73
C GLU A 42 18.72 3.82 -1.43
N LEU A 43 18.12 4.08 -0.27
CA LEU A 43 18.74 3.80 1.03
C LEU A 43 19.01 2.29 1.23
N ALA A 44 18.11 1.43 0.73
CA ALA A 44 18.31 -0.02 0.79
C ALA A 44 19.46 -0.47 -0.12
N GLN A 45 19.67 0.15 -1.28
CA GLN A 45 20.81 -0.14 -2.14
C GLN A 45 22.13 0.30 -1.49
N GLU A 46 22.17 1.48 -0.86
CA GLU A 46 23.36 1.96 -0.15
C GLU A 46 23.72 1.12 1.09
N ARG A 47 22.71 0.52 1.75
CA ARG A 47 22.86 -0.22 3.01
C ARG A 47 22.06 -1.53 2.98
N ARG A 48 22.48 -2.45 2.12
CA ARG A 48 21.75 -3.71 1.81
C ARG A 48 21.40 -4.63 2.99
N ARG A 49 22.09 -4.52 4.13
CA ARG A 49 21.77 -5.31 5.36
C ARG A 49 20.71 -4.65 6.24
N PHE A 50 20.23 -3.47 5.90
CA PHE A 50 19.30 -2.71 6.75
C PHE A 50 17.86 -3.08 6.42
N GLY A 51 17.14 -3.57 7.44
CA GLY A 51 15.69 -3.75 7.35
C GLY A 51 14.93 -2.44 7.58
N TYR A 52 13.61 -2.47 7.38
CA TYR A 52 12.72 -1.30 7.44
C TYR A 52 12.86 -0.44 8.71
N ARG A 53 13.13 -1.05 9.87
CA ARG A 53 13.34 -0.31 11.14
C ARG A 53 14.57 0.59 11.10
N ARG A 54 15.67 0.12 10.49
CA ARG A 54 16.90 0.92 10.34
C ARG A 54 16.73 1.98 9.26
N LEU A 55 16.05 1.67 8.16
CA LEU A 55 15.70 2.65 7.13
C LEU A 55 14.80 3.76 7.69
N HIS A 56 13.82 3.43 8.52
CA HIS A 56 13.00 4.42 9.23
C HIS A 56 13.82 5.38 10.10
N ILE A 57 14.84 4.87 10.81
CA ILE A 57 15.74 5.73 11.59
C ILE A 57 16.53 6.67 10.68
N LEU A 58 17.02 6.19 9.54
CA LEU A 58 17.75 7.03 8.58
C LEU A 58 16.87 8.12 7.99
N LEU A 59 15.66 7.78 7.55
CA LEU A 59 14.68 8.74 7.05
C LEU A 59 14.34 9.81 8.10
N ARG A 60 14.15 9.40 9.36
CA ARG A 60 13.90 10.35 10.45
C ARG A 60 15.07 11.31 10.68
N ARG A 61 16.31 10.81 10.55
CA ARG A 61 17.54 11.64 10.63
C ARG A 61 17.66 12.61 9.45
N ALA A 62 17.17 12.23 8.28
CA ALA A 62 17.06 13.09 7.11
C ALA A 62 15.87 14.09 7.17
N GLY A 63 15.13 14.13 8.29
CA GLY A 63 14.01 15.05 8.50
C GLY A 63 12.66 14.53 7.99
N VAL A 64 12.60 13.33 7.43
CA VAL A 64 11.37 12.73 6.92
C VAL A 64 10.55 12.13 8.06
N GLN A 65 9.44 12.78 8.43
CA GLN A 65 8.52 12.29 9.47
C GLN A 65 7.53 11.29 8.91
N VAL A 66 7.90 10.00 8.93
CA VAL A 66 7.03 8.91 8.47
C VAL A 66 6.92 7.83 9.53
N ASN A 67 5.70 7.33 9.76
CA ASN A 67 5.48 6.21 10.68
C ASN A 67 6.15 4.93 10.17
N HIS A 68 6.87 4.22 11.04
CA HIS A 68 7.47 2.91 10.73
C HIS A 68 6.48 1.89 10.15
N LYS A 69 5.19 1.94 10.54
CA LYS A 69 4.14 1.07 9.94
C LYS A 69 3.89 1.37 8.47
N ARG A 70 4.00 2.64 8.06
CA ARG A 70 3.87 3.05 6.66
C ARG A 70 5.04 2.51 5.84
N ILE A 71 6.27 2.61 6.37
CA ILE A 71 7.47 2.06 5.72
C ILE A 71 7.42 0.55 5.62
N TYR A 72 6.95 -0.16 6.66
CA TYR A 72 6.81 -1.62 6.62
C TYR A 72 5.84 -2.12 5.53
N ARG A 73 4.86 -1.30 5.15
CA ARG A 73 3.84 -1.64 4.14
C ARG A 73 4.29 -1.33 2.71
N LEU A 74 5.25 -0.41 2.53
CA LEU A 74 5.77 0.02 1.22
C LEU A 74 6.98 -0.82 0.82
#